data_AF-A0A261KIT6-F1
#
_entry.id   AF-A0A261KIT6-F1
#
_cell.length_a   1.000
_cell.length_b   1.000
_cell.length_c   1.000
_cell.angle_alpha   90.00
_cell.angle_beta   90.00
_cell.angle_gamma   90.00
#
_symmetry.space_group_name_H-M   'P 1'
#
loop_
_entity.id
_entity.type
_entity.pdbx_description
1 polymer ?
#
loop_
_entity_poly.entity_id
_entity_poly.type
_entity_poly.pdbx_seq_one_letter_code
_entity_poly.pdbx_strand_id
1 'polypeptide(L)'
;MIKQKFRQLHRIVAPIVFLPLFVTVITGVAFRLSRNWFGLSKEQAHILLVIHEAGYLGDEIKPFYVLLNGIGLIWMLITGIVMSGVFSKNKPKQNTDSKANITEPEPE
;
A
#
# COMPACT_ATOMS: atom_id res chain seq x y z
N MET A 1 -0.57 -8.52 19.70
CA MET A 1 -1.57 -7.43 19.82
C MET A 1 -1.29 -6.23 18.89
N ILE A 2 -0.10 -5.60 18.92
CA ILE A 2 0.19 -4.39 18.12
C ILE A 2 0.09 -4.64 16.59
N LYS A 3 0.71 -5.73 16.06
CA LYS A 3 0.61 -6.09 14.63
C LYS A 3 -0.83 -6.26 14.13
N GLN A 4 -1.73 -6.82 14.95
CA GLN A 4 -3.13 -7.01 14.56
C GLN A 4 -3.89 -5.67 14.49
N LYS A 5 -3.61 -4.73 15.41
CA LYS A 5 -4.16 -3.37 15.36
C LYS A 5 -3.70 -2.62 14.10
N PHE A 6 -2.40 -2.73 13.73
CA PHE A 6 -1.89 -2.17 12.48
C PHE A 6 -2.59 -2.74 11.25
N ARG A 7 -2.86 -4.05 11.23
CA ARG A 7 -3.58 -4.69 10.13
C ARG A 7 -5.03 -4.21 10.02
N GLN A 8 -5.71 -4.05 11.15
CA GLN A 8 -7.08 -3.53 11.16
C GLN A 8 -7.13 -2.07 10.67
N LEU A 9 -6.23 -1.22 11.18
CA LEU A 9 -6.12 0.18 10.75
C LEU A 9 -5.78 0.27 9.25
N HIS A 10 -4.79 -0.50 8.79
CA HIS A 10 -4.43 -0.55 7.37
C HIS A 10 -5.63 -0.93 6.51
N ARG A 11 -6.37 -1.98 6.88
CA ARG A 11 -7.52 -2.43 6.08
C ARG A 11 -8.61 -1.35 5.91
N ILE A 12 -8.82 -0.50 6.91
CA ILE A 12 -9.84 0.55 6.88
C ILE A 12 -9.35 1.79 6.15
N VAL A 13 -8.12 2.23 6.45
CA VAL A 13 -7.56 3.49 5.92
C VAL A 13 -6.97 3.31 4.52
N ALA A 14 -6.49 2.10 4.17
CA ALA A 14 -5.93 1.80 2.86
C ALA A 14 -6.84 2.20 1.69
N PRO A 15 -8.13 1.82 1.62
CA PRO A 15 -8.98 2.23 0.50
C PRO A 15 -9.13 3.76 0.41
N ILE A 16 -9.19 4.46 1.54
CA ILE A 16 -9.31 5.92 1.59
C ILE A 16 -8.06 6.60 1.02
N VAL A 17 -6.87 6.07 1.35
CA VAL A 17 -5.58 6.60 0.88
C VAL A 17 -5.27 6.15 -0.54
N PHE A 18 -5.60 4.91 -0.89
CA PHE A 18 -5.29 4.31 -2.18
C PHE A 18 -6.11 4.92 -3.31
N LEU A 19 -7.37 5.27 -3.07
CA LEU A 19 -8.25 5.82 -4.11
C LEU A 19 -7.72 7.13 -4.73
N PRO A 20 -7.35 8.18 -3.96
CA PRO A 20 -6.74 9.38 -4.54
C PRO A 20 -5.37 9.08 -5.17
N LEU A 21 -4.55 8.21 -4.55
CA LEU A 21 -3.27 7.79 -5.13
C LEU A 21 -3.44 7.13 -6.50
N PHE A 22 -4.42 6.23 -6.61
CA PHE A 22 -4.73 5.53 -7.85
C PHE A 22 -5.13 6.53 -8.94
N VAL A 23 -6.01 7.48 -8.62
CA VAL A 23 -6.39 8.55 -9.54
C VAL A 23 -5.18 9.37 -9.99
N THR A 24 -4.32 9.80 -9.06
CA THR A 24 -3.11 10.57 -9.36
C THR A 24 -2.13 9.80 -10.25
N VAL A 25 -1.90 8.51 -9.99
CA VAL A 25 -1.04 7.67 -10.85
C VAL A 25 -1.63 7.49 -12.23
N ILE A 26 -2.91 7.10 -12.33
CA ILE A 26 -3.57 6.84 -13.62
C ILE A 26 -3.61 8.10 -14.48
N THR A 27 -3.97 9.25 -13.91
CA THR A 27 -3.98 10.53 -14.63
C THR A 27 -2.59 10.98 -15.04
N GLY A 28 -1.56 10.76 -14.22
CA GLY A 28 -0.17 11.06 -14.58
C GLY A 28 0.35 10.21 -15.73
N VAL A 29 0.04 8.90 -15.73
CA VAL A 29 0.37 7.98 -16.83
C VAL A 29 -0.39 8.37 -18.09
N ALA A 30 -1.71 8.58 -17.98
CA ALA A 30 -2.55 9.01 -19.10
C ALA A 30 -2.07 10.34 -19.70
N PHE A 31 -1.64 11.29 -18.86
CA PHE A 31 -1.08 12.56 -19.33
C PHE A 31 0.17 12.34 -20.19
N ARG A 32 1.10 11.50 -19.73
CA ARG A 32 2.31 11.19 -20.52
C ARG A 32 1.98 10.45 -21.81
N LEU A 33 1.09 9.47 -21.78
CA LEU A 33 0.67 8.76 -22.99
C LEU A 33 -0.01 9.70 -23.98
N SER A 34 -0.93 10.54 -23.52
CA SER A 34 -1.64 11.52 -24.34
C SER A 34 -0.69 12.45 -25.08
N ARG A 35 0.32 12.99 -24.38
CA ARG A 35 1.29 13.94 -24.93
C ARG A 35 2.32 13.27 -25.84
N ASN A 36 2.83 12.11 -25.46
CA ASN A 36 4.00 11.52 -26.12
C ASN A 36 3.65 10.51 -27.20
N TRP A 37 2.53 9.80 -27.06
CA TRP A 37 2.14 8.73 -27.98
C TRP A 37 0.97 9.15 -28.87
N PHE A 38 -0.01 9.87 -28.31
CA PHE A 38 -1.19 10.31 -29.05
C PHE A 38 -1.07 11.74 -29.62
N GLY A 39 0.02 12.46 -29.31
CA GLY A 39 0.29 13.78 -29.87
C GLY A 39 -0.70 14.88 -29.44
N LEU A 40 -1.48 14.66 -28.37
CA LEU A 40 -2.43 15.65 -27.86
C LEU A 40 -1.70 16.92 -27.40
N SER A 41 -2.31 18.08 -27.60
CA SER A 41 -1.79 19.36 -27.11
C SER A 41 -1.80 19.42 -25.57
N LYS A 42 -1.08 20.38 -24.99
CA LYS A 42 -1.02 20.52 -23.52
C LYS A 42 -2.38 20.92 -22.97
N GLU A 43 -3.10 21.75 -23.70
CA GLU A 43 -4.43 22.24 -23.40
C GLU A 43 -5.45 21.10 -23.41
N GLN A 44 -5.37 20.21 -24.41
CA GLN A 44 -6.24 19.03 -24.49
C GLN A 44 -6.00 18.05 -23.33
N ALA A 45 -4.74 17.86 -22.94
CA ALA A 45 -4.37 16.98 -21.83
C ALA A 45 -4.49 17.64 -20.45
N HIS A 46 -4.77 18.95 -20.37
CA HIS A 46 -4.73 19.71 -19.12
C HIS A 46 -5.74 19.19 -18.08
N ILE A 47 -6.90 18.71 -18.53
CA ILE A 47 -7.92 18.13 -17.64
C ILE A 47 -7.36 16.98 -16.80
N LEU A 48 -6.41 16.20 -17.32
CA LEU A 48 -5.76 15.12 -16.58
C LEU A 48 -4.94 15.67 -15.42
N LEU A 49 -4.28 16.82 -15.59
CA LEU A 49 -3.53 17.48 -14.52
C LEU A 49 -4.47 18.08 -13.47
N VAL A 50 -5.60 18.68 -13.88
CA VAL A 50 -6.62 19.19 -12.95
C VAL A 50 -7.15 18.07 -12.06
N ILE A 51 -7.37 16.87 -12.60
CA ILE A 51 -7.78 15.71 -11.80
C ILE A 51 -6.61 15.18 -10.96
N HIS A 52 -5.40 15.13 -11.53
CA HIS A 52 -4.18 14.62 -10.89
C HIS A 52 -3.85 15.32 -9.56
N GLU A 53 -4.04 16.64 -9.52
CA GLU A 53 -3.76 17.49 -8.36
C GLU A 53 -5.02 17.88 -7.56
N ALA A 54 -6.18 17.32 -7.93
CA ALA A 54 -7.49 17.69 -7.41
C ALA A 54 -7.79 19.21 -7.53
N GLY A 55 -7.32 19.85 -8.59
CA GLY A 55 -7.44 21.29 -8.82
C GLY A 55 -8.86 21.81 -8.96
N TYR A 56 -9.82 20.93 -9.25
CA TYR A 56 -11.25 21.28 -9.26
C TYR A 56 -11.80 21.61 -7.85
N LEU A 57 -11.08 21.28 -6.78
CA LEU A 57 -11.42 21.64 -5.39
C LEU A 57 -10.89 23.02 -4.98
N GLY A 58 -10.18 23.72 -5.87
CA GLY A 58 -9.57 25.02 -5.61
C GLY A 58 -8.06 24.96 -5.43
N ASP A 59 -7.38 26.06 -5.80
CA ASP A 59 -5.92 26.14 -5.81
C ASP A 59 -5.30 26.04 -4.41
N GLU A 60 -6.01 26.46 -3.37
CA GLU A 60 -5.55 26.38 -1.98
C GLU A 60 -5.45 24.94 -1.46
N ILE A 61 -6.26 24.02 -2.00
CA ILE A 61 -6.34 22.61 -1.56
C ILE A 61 -5.29 21.73 -2.25
N LYS A 62 -4.86 22.10 -3.46
CA LYS A 62 -3.85 21.36 -4.26
C LYS A 62 -2.62 20.94 -3.44
N PRO A 63 -1.91 21.83 -2.72
CA PRO A 63 -0.71 21.43 -1.98
C PRO A 63 -1.02 20.41 -0.87
N PHE A 64 -2.15 20.55 -0.19
CA PHE A 64 -2.57 19.60 0.84
C PHE A 64 -2.92 18.24 0.25
N TYR A 65 -3.63 18.20 -0.88
CA TYR A 65 -3.95 16.97 -1.58
C TYR A 65 -2.68 16.21 -2.00
N VAL A 66 -1.72 16.89 -2.62
CA VAL A 66 -0.44 16.28 -3.04
C VAL A 66 0.37 15.81 -1.83
N LEU A 67 0.44 16.60 -0.75
CA LEU A 67 1.14 16.24 0.47
C LEU A 67 0.53 15.01 1.14
N LEU A 68 -0.80 14.96 1.29
CA LEU A 68 -1.52 13.84 1.88
C LEU A 68 -1.34 12.55 1.06
N ASN A 69 -1.34 12.65 -0.27
CA ASN A 69 -1.01 11.51 -1.13
C ASN A 69 0.40 11.00 -0.86
N GLY A 70 1.40 11.89 -0.80
CA GLY A 70 2.80 11.51 -0.52
C GLY A 70 2.96 10.80 0.84
N ILE A 71 2.40 11.39 1.90
CA ILE A 71 2.43 10.79 3.25
C ILE A 71 1.67 9.46 3.27
N GLY A 72 0.49 9.42 2.67
CA GLY A 72 -0.35 8.24 2.58
C GLY A 72 0.34 7.08 1.86
N LEU A 73 1.05 7.36 0.77
CA LEU A 73 1.84 6.37 0.03
C LEU A 73 2.97 5.78 0.90
N ILE A 74 3.73 6.63 1.57
CA ILE A 74 4.81 6.19 2.48
C ILE A 74 4.24 5.31 3.59
N TRP A 75 3.14 5.74 4.21
CA TRP A 75 2.48 4.98 5.25
C TRP A 75 1.95 3.63 4.74
N MET A 76 1.30 3.61 3.57
CA MET A 76 0.81 2.39 2.92
C MET A 76 1.96 1.40 2.63
N LEU A 77 3.09 1.92 2.13
CA LEU A 77 4.26 1.12 1.81
C LEU A 77 4.87 0.48 3.07
N ILE A 78 5.12 1.29 4.11
CA ILE A 78 5.70 0.81 5.37
C ILE A 78 4.78 -0.23 6.01
N THR A 79 3.50 0.09 6.19
CA THR A 79 2.55 -0.82 6.84
C THR A 79 2.31 -2.10 6.02
N GLY A 80 2.25 -2.00 4.70
CA GLY A 80 2.18 -3.14 3.78
C GLY A 80 3.37 -4.09 3.93
N ILE A 81 4.60 -3.56 3.91
CA ILE A 81 5.83 -4.36 4.07
C ILE A 81 5.90 -5.02 5.45
N VAL A 82 5.53 -4.31 6.52
CA VAL A 82 5.54 -4.86 7.89
C VAL A 82 4.55 -6.03 8.03
N MET A 83 3.45 -6.00 7.30
CA MET A 83 2.43 -7.06 7.33
C MET A 83 2.65 -8.20 6.33
N SER A 84 3.33 -7.96 5.21
CA SER A 84 3.56 -8.97 4.17
C SER A 84 4.55 -10.05 4.60
N GLY A 85 5.36 -9.78 5.62
CA GLY A 85 6.30 -10.77 6.14
C GLY A 85 7.48 -11.05 5.22
N VAL A 86 7.77 -10.14 4.28
CA VAL A 86 8.92 -10.23 3.35
C VAL A 86 10.26 -10.44 4.08
N PHE A 87 10.37 -10.01 5.32
CA PHE A 87 11.55 -10.20 6.17
C PHE A 87 11.41 -11.30 7.23
N SER A 88 10.33 -12.08 7.19
CA SER A 88 10.06 -13.11 8.20
C SER A 88 10.89 -14.36 7.89
N LYS A 89 12.01 -14.54 8.60
CA LYS A 89 12.80 -15.78 8.57
C LYS A 89 11.93 -16.96 9.02
N ASN A 90 11.83 -18.01 8.20
CA ASN A 90 11.19 -19.27 8.56
C ASN A 90 11.86 -19.82 9.82
N LYS A 91 11.14 -19.84 10.95
CA LYS A 91 11.59 -20.61 12.11
C LYS A 91 11.27 -22.08 11.84
N PRO A 92 12.27 -22.98 11.78
CA PRO A 92 11.99 -24.41 11.68
C PRO A 92 11.22 -24.84 12.91
N LYS A 93 10.11 -25.56 12.71
CA LYS A 93 9.33 -26.16 13.80
C LYS A 93 10.23 -27.18 14.51
N GLN A 94 10.60 -26.90 15.76
CA GLN A 94 11.28 -27.87 16.60
C GLN A 94 10.24 -28.91 17.04
N ASN A 95 10.26 -30.06 16.39
CA ASN A 95 9.48 -31.25 16.74
C ASN A 95 9.83 -31.62 18.20
N THR A 96 8.96 -31.27 19.14
CA THR A 96 9.14 -31.52 20.58
C THR A 96 8.32 -32.74 21.01
N ASP A 97 8.05 -33.67 20.09
CA ASP A 97 7.21 -34.85 20.36
C ASP A 97 8.02 -36.16 20.45
N SER A 98 9.34 -36.14 20.22
CA SER A 98 10.14 -37.37 20.22
C SER A 98 10.60 -37.83 21.63
N LYS A 99 10.47 -36.99 22.67
CA LYS A 99 10.93 -37.35 24.04
C LYS A 99 9.86 -37.99 24.93
N ALA A 100 8.61 -38.08 24.48
CA ALA A 100 7.54 -38.72 25.26
C ALA A 100 7.49 -40.26 25.09
N ASN A 101 8.20 -40.83 24.11
CA ASN A 101 8.12 -42.26 23.80
C ASN A 101 9.28 -43.12 24.38
N ILE A 102 10.03 -42.60 25.35
CA ILE A 102 11.19 -43.31 25.96
C ILE A 102 10.93 -43.65 27.44
N THR A 103 9.73 -43.35 27.98
CA THR A 103 9.46 -43.47 29.43
C THR A 103 8.37 -44.46 29.82
N GLU A 104 7.87 -45.29 28.90
CA GLU A 104 7.02 -46.42 29.28
C GLU A 104 7.88 -47.68 29.49
N PRO A 105 8.05 -48.17 30.74
CA PRO A 105 8.63 -49.49 30.97
C PRO A 105 7.65 -50.58 30.50
N GLU A 106 8.19 -51.57 29.81
CA GLU A 106 7.50 -52.80 29.39
C GLU A 106 6.99 -53.56 30.63
N PRO A 107 5.70 -53.96 30.69
CA PRO A 107 5.21 -54.80 31.78
C PRO A 107 5.72 -56.24 31.62
N GLU A 108 6.33 -56.76 32.69
CA GLU A 108 6.80 -58.16 32.85
C GLU A 108 5.69 -59.21 32.76
#